data_AF-A0A656GD54-F1
#
_entry.id   AF-A0A656GD54-F1
#
_cell.length_a   1.000
_cell.length_b   1.000
_cell.length_c   1.000
_cell.angle_alpha   90.00
_cell.angle_beta   90.00
_cell.angle_gamma   90.00
#
_symmetry.space_group_name_H-M   'P 1'
#
loop_
_entity.id
_entity.type
_entity.pdbx_description
1 polymer ?
#
loop_
_entity_poly.entity_id
_entity_poly.type
_entity_poly.pdbx_seq_one_letter_code
_entity_poly.pdbx_strand_id
1 'polypeptide(L)'
;MRIDLNADLGEGFGPWTMGEDEALMQLISSANVACGFHAGDPLIMNNTVHRAKALGIDLGAHVGFPDLQGFGRRRMNIELNELCSMVVYQLGALAGIAAAAGYRVTHMSFHGALGNMAAADAELARPLVKAVASFDAQ
;
A
#
# COMPACT_ATOMS: atom_id res chain seq x y z
N MET A 1 -6.59 -17.54 -20.90
CA MET A 1 -6.88 -16.26 -20.20
C MET A 1 -6.14 -16.30 -18.87
N ARG A 2 -5.32 -15.29 -18.55
CA ARG A 2 -4.63 -15.15 -17.27
C ARG A 2 -5.19 -13.90 -16.59
N ILE A 3 -5.55 -13.97 -15.32
CA ILE A 3 -6.11 -12.88 -14.53
C ILE A 3 -5.31 -12.74 -13.24
N ASP A 4 -5.08 -11.50 -12.80
CA ASP A 4 -4.55 -11.20 -11.48
C ASP A 4 -5.69 -11.11 -10.47
N LEU A 5 -5.52 -11.76 -9.33
CA LEU A 5 -6.37 -11.59 -8.15
C LEU A 5 -5.54 -10.89 -7.08
N ASN A 6 -5.99 -9.71 -6.65
CA ASN A 6 -5.33 -8.97 -5.59
C ASN A 6 -6.23 -8.79 -4.36
N ALA A 7 -5.60 -8.54 -3.23
CA ALA A 7 -6.26 -8.17 -1.99
C ALA A 7 -5.40 -7.19 -1.18
N ASP A 8 -6.09 -6.39 -0.36
CA ASP A 8 -5.46 -5.50 0.62
C ASP A 8 -5.12 -6.30 1.88
N LEU A 9 -3.85 -6.25 2.30
CA LEU A 9 -3.28 -7.06 3.38
C LEU A 9 -2.42 -6.19 4.31
N GLY A 10 -2.04 -6.77 5.45
CA GLY A 10 -1.19 -6.08 6.43
C GLY A 10 -1.89 -4.90 7.09
N GLU A 11 -3.23 -4.92 7.17
CA GLU A 11 -4.02 -3.81 7.68
C GLU A 11 -4.30 -3.89 9.20
N GLY A 12 -3.59 -4.75 9.93
CA GLY A 12 -3.51 -4.68 11.39
C GLY A 12 -2.70 -3.46 11.85
N PHE A 13 -2.62 -3.23 13.16
CA PHE A 13 -1.76 -2.20 13.74
C PHE A 13 -1.43 -2.52 15.19
N GLY A 14 -0.16 -2.61 15.55
CA GLY A 14 0.27 -2.97 16.91
C GLY A 14 -0.38 -4.28 17.38
N PRO A 15 -1.15 -4.27 18.49
CA PRO A 15 -1.82 -5.49 18.97
C PRO A 15 -3.11 -5.82 18.21
N TRP A 16 -3.61 -4.95 17.32
CA TRP A 16 -4.86 -5.16 16.61
C TRP A 16 -4.64 -5.93 15.32
N THR A 17 -5.33 -7.07 15.20
CA THR A 17 -5.38 -7.88 14.00
C THR A 17 -6.55 -7.44 13.11
N MET A 18 -6.37 -7.47 11.79
CA MET A 18 -7.40 -7.17 10.80
C MET A 18 -7.31 -8.19 9.67
N GLY A 19 -8.45 -8.75 9.27
CA GLY A 19 -8.53 -9.71 8.17
C GLY A 19 -7.95 -11.09 8.48
N GLU A 20 -7.91 -11.93 7.45
CA GLU A 20 -7.41 -13.31 7.47
C GLU A 20 -6.30 -13.46 6.41
N ASP A 21 -5.26 -12.63 6.55
CA ASP A 21 -4.19 -12.48 5.54
C ASP A 21 -3.58 -13.82 5.11
N GLU A 22 -3.36 -14.74 6.07
CA GLU A 22 -2.79 -16.06 5.79
C GLU A 22 -3.63 -16.91 4.84
N ALA A 23 -4.94 -16.92 5.06
CA ALA A 23 -5.86 -17.66 4.21
C ALA A 23 -5.97 -16.99 2.84
N LEU A 24 -6.03 -15.65 2.81
CA LEU A 24 -6.20 -14.90 1.57
C LEU A 24 -4.96 -14.97 0.67
N MET A 25 -3.76 -14.95 1.26
CA MET A 25 -2.49 -15.11 0.52
C MET A 25 -2.40 -16.44 -0.22
N GLN A 26 -3.15 -17.49 0.18
CA GLN A 26 -3.18 -18.75 -0.57
C GLN A 26 -4.01 -18.68 -1.86
N LEU A 27 -4.77 -17.60 -2.07
CA LEU A 27 -5.75 -17.47 -3.15
C LEU A 27 -5.41 -16.37 -4.17
N ILE A 28 -4.58 -15.41 -3.79
CA ILE A 28 -4.26 -14.21 -4.59
C ILE A 28 -2.92 -14.36 -5.32
N SER A 29 -2.76 -13.59 -6.39
CA SER A 29 -1.49 -13.44 -7.12
C SER A 29 -0.73 -12.15 -6.76
N SER A 30 -1.42 -11.14 -6.22
CA SER A 30 -0.83 -9.85 -5.82
C SER A 30 -1.37 -9.39 -4.46
N ALA A 31 -0.53 -8.75 -3.65
CA ALA A 31 -0.87 -8.23 -2.33
C ALA A 31 -0.63 -6.72 -2.23
N ASN A 32 -1.67 -5.94 -1.93
CA ASN A 32 -1.54 -4.53 -1.61
C ASN A 32 -1.31 -4.37 -0.10
N VAL A 33 -0.09 -4.04 0.33
CA VAL A 33 0.30 -4.00 1.75
C VAL A 33 0.22 -2.58 2.31
N ALA A 34 -0.49 -2.40 3.43
CA ALA A 34 -0.59 -1.11 4.10
C ALA A 34 0.77 -0.56 4.58
N CYS A 35 0.94 0.76 4.51
CA CYS A 35 2.25 1.42 4.64
C CYS A 35 2.39 2.32 5.89
N GLY A 36 1.59 2.08 6.94
CA GLY A 36 1.76 2.75 8.24
C GLY A 36 0.88 3.98 8.49
N PHE A 37 0.13 4.45 7.49
CA PHE A 37 -0.67 5.67 7.60
C PHE A 37 -2.13 5.40 7.93
N HIS A 38 -2.81 4.59 7.11
CA HIS A 38 -4.20 4.18 7.37
C HIS A 38 -4.26 2.91 8.23
N ALA A 39 -3.26 2.05 8.08
CA ALA A 39 -3.08 0.77 8.76
C ALA A 39 -1.63 0.27 8.54
N GLY A 40 -1.32 -0.89 9.10
CA GLY A 40 0.01 -1.50 9.04
C GLY A 40 0.99 -0.85 9.99
N ASP A 41 1.99 -1.61 10.39
CA ASP A 41 3.15 -1.11 11.13
C ASP A 41 4.42 -1.79 10.59
N PRO A 42 5.63 -1.34 10.99
CA PRO A 42 6.86 -1.89 10.43
C PRO A 42 7.00 -3.42 10.59
N LEU A 43 6.52 -3.98 11.70
CA LEU A 43 6.61 -5.42 11.95
C LEU A 43 5.60 -6.18 11.10
N ILE A 44 4.36 -5.68 11.00
CA ILE A 44 3.33 -6.25 10.12
C ILE A 44 3.80 -6.23 8.67
N MET A 45 4.28 -5.08 8.17
CA MET A 45 4.84 -4.96 6.84
C MET A 45 5.94 -6.00 6.59
N ASN A 46 6.90 -6.12 7.52
CA ASN A 46 7.99 -7.09 7.41
C ASN A 46 7.48 -8.54 7.31
N ASN A 47 6.54 -8.92 8.19
CA ASN A 47 5.97 -10.26 8.19
C ASN A 47 5.21 -10.55 6.89
N THR A 48 4.40 -9.60 6.42
CA THR A 48 3.64 -9.74 5.16
C THR A 48 4.57 -9.85 3.96
N VAL A 49 5.65 -9.06 3.90
CA VAL A 49 6.69 -9.16 2.86
C VAL A 49 7.33 -10.55 2.83
N HIS A 50 7.76 -11.07 3.98
CA HIS A 50 8.37 -12.39 4.05
C HIS A 50 7.42 -13.50 3.59
N ARG A 51 6.14 -13.38 3.94
CA ARG A 51 5.11 -14.33 3.53
C ARG A 51 4.82 -14.24 2.04
N ALA A 52 4.69 -13.03 1.49
CA ALA A 52 4.47 -12.81 0.05
C ALA A 52 5.62 -13.42 -0.76
N LYS A 53 6.87 -13.18 -0.33
CA LYS A 53 8.06 -13.78 -0.93
C LYS A 53 8.04 -15.31 -0.87
N ALA A 54 7.69 -15.89 0.28
CA ALA A 54 7.65 -17.35 0.45
C ALA A 54 6.60 -18.02 -0.44
N LEU A 55 5.49 -17.32 -0.71
CA LEU A 55 4.40 -17.80 -1.56
C LEU A 55 4.53 -17.40 -3.04
N GLY A 56 5.50 -16.53 -3.38
CA GLY A 56 5.69 -16.03 -4.74
C GLY A 56 4.57 -15.08 -5.21
N ILE A 57 3.96 -14.34 -4.30
CA ILE A 57 2.87 -13.38 -4.56
C ILE A 57 3.45 -12.01 -4.79
N ASP A 58 3.07 -11.34 -5.88
CA ASP A 58 3.54 -9.99 -6.21
C ASP A 58 3.22 -9.01 -5.07
N LEU A 59 4.20 -8.17 -4.71
CA LEU A 59 4.09 -7.24 -3.59
C LEU A 59 3.79 -5.82 -4.09
N GLY A 60 2.73 -5.22 -3.57
CA GLY A 60 2.33 -3.85 -3.87
C GLY A 60 2.21 -2.98 -2.63
N ALA A 61 2.44 -1.68 -2.78
CA ALA A 61 2.19 -0.71 -1.72
C ALA A 61 0.74 -0.22 -1.73
N HIS A 62 0.08 -0.26 -0.57
CA HIS A 62 -1.27 0.25 -0.38
C HIS A 62 -1.24 1.59 0.36
N VAL A 63 -1.21 2.68 -0.41
CA VAL A 63 -0.89 4.03 0.06
C VAL A 63 -2.16 4.77 0.47
N GLY A 64 -2.23 5.22 1.72
CA GLY A 64 -3.43 5.85 2.29
C GLY A 64 -3.19 7.24 2.86
N PHE A 65 -4.28 7.89 3.28
CA PHE A 65 -4.21 9.11 4.08
C PHE A 65 -3.64 8.82 5.48
N PRO A 66 -2.96 9.79 6.13
CA PRO A 66 -2.47 9.69 7.50
C PRO A 66 -3.62 9.77 8.51
N ASP A 67 -4.52 8.79 8.46
CA ASP A 67 -5.73 8.72 9.27
C ASP A 67 -5.93 7.31 9.81
N LEU A 68 -5.13 6.94 10.82
CA LEU A 68 -5.22 5.63 11.45
C LEU A 68 -6.59 5.41 12.10
N GLN A 69 -7.14 6.42 12.78
CA GLN A 69 -8.43 6.30 13.48
C GLN A 69 -9.61 6.10 12.51
N GLY A 70 -9.60 6.78 11.37
CA GLY A 70 -10.61 6.60 10.32
C GLY A 70 -10.23 5.54 9.30
N PHE A 71 -9.15 4.79 9.53
CA PHE A 71 -8.61 3.78 8.62
C PHE A 71 -8.41 4.31 7.20
N GLY A 72 -8.00 5.57 7.02
CA GLY A 72 -7.84 6.19 5.71
C GLY A 72 -9.13 6.29 4.87
N ARG A 73 -10.30 6.08 5.46
CA ARG A 73 -11.61 6.12 4.77
C ARG A 73 -12.30 7.47 4.83
N ARG A 74 -11.72 8.47 5.50
CA ARG A 74 -12.23 9.85 5.54
C ARG A 74 -11.49 10.71 4.53
N ARG A 75 -12.22 11.57 3.82
CA ARG A 75 -11.61 12.57 2.94
C ARG A 75 -10.82 13.55 3.79
N MET A 76 -9.61 13.87 3.34
CA MET A 76 -8.76 14.88 3.95
C MET A 76 -8.39 15.91 2.89
N ASN A 77 -8.42 17.19 3.26
CA ASN A 77 -7.91 18.27 2.42
C ASN A 77 -6.47 18.55 2.86
N ILE A 78 -5.52 17.95 2.16
CA ILE A 78 -4.07 18.07 2.40
C ILE A 78 -3.49 18.86 1.23
N GLU A 79 -2.49 19.71 1.48
CA GLU A 79 -1.81 20.41 0.40
C GLU A 79 -1.17 19.41 -0.58
N LEU A 80 -1.17 19.73 -1.87
CA LEU A 80 -0.85 18.74 -2.89
C LEU A 80 0.60 18.23 -2.82
N ASN A 81 1.58 19.10 -2.57
CA ASN A 81 2.98 18.71 -2.43
C ASN A 81 3.22 17.89 -1.14
N GLU A 82 2.51 18.23 -0.06
CA GLU A 82 2.49 17.40 1.16
C GLU A 82 1.97 16.00 0.84
N LEU A 83 0.82 15.88 0.16
CA LEU A 83 0.22 14.60 -0.20
C LEU A 83 1.13 13.78 -1.14
N CYS A 84 1.76 14.40 -2.13
CA CYS A 84 2.73 13.74 -3.00
C CYS A 84 3.93 13.19 -2.21
N SER A 85 4.42 13.96 -1.23
CA SER A 85 5.53 13.55 -0.37
C SER A 85 5.12 12.37 0.54
N MET A 86 3.87 12.36 1.03
CA MET A 86 3.32 11.24 1.80
C MET A 86 3.18 9.96 0.97
N VAL A 87 2.86 10.07 -0.32
CA VAL A 87 2.86 8.92 -1.24
C VAL A 87 4.26 8.34 -1.36
N VAL A 88 5.27 9.16 -1.66
CA VAL A 88 6.66 8.70 -1.80
C VAL A 88 7.20 8.12 -0.49
N TYR A 89 6.85 8.71 0.65
CA TYR A 89 7.22 8.19 1.97
C TYR A 89 6.71 6.76 2.18
N GLN A 90 5.43 6.51 1.90
CA GLN A 90 4.81 5.20 2.06
C GLN A 90 5.40 4.16 1.11
N LEU A 91 5.65 4.54 -0.16
CA LEU A 91 6.34 3.68 -1.13
C LEU A 91 7.75 3.31 -0.62
N GLY A 92 8.52 4.29 -0.15
CA GLY A 92 9.86 4.08 0.39
C GLY A 92 9.87 3.20 1.64
N ALA A 93 8.87 3.33 2.52
CA ALA A 93 8.76 2.51 3.72
C ALA A 93 8.61 1.02 3.36
N LEU A 94 7.65 0.67 2.49
CA LEU A 94 7.48 -0.73 2.10
C LEU A 94 8.64 -1.23 1.25
N ALA A 95 9.15 -0.42 0.32
CA ALA A 95 10.26 -0.81 -0.52
C ALA A 95 11.56 -1.06 0.27
N GLY A 96 11.82 -0.25 1.31
CA GLY A 96 12.97 -0.45 2.19
C GLY A 96 12.89 -1.78 2.95
N ILE A 97 11.71 -2.11 3.49
CA ILE A 97 11.47 -3.40 4.16
C ILE A 97 11.57 -4.56 3.16
N ALA A 98 10.97 -4.42 1.97
CA ALA A 98 11.05 -5.42 0.90
C ALA A 98 12.51 -5.70 0.48
N ALA A 99 13.29 -4.64 0.29
CA ALA A 99 14.70 -4.75 -0.09
C ALA A 99 15.52 -5.48 0.98
N ALA A 100 15.29 -5.21 2.27
CA ALA A 100 15.95 -5.92 3.36
C ALA A 100 15.62 -7.43 3.38
N ALA A 101 14.42 -7.81 2.95
CA ALA A 101 14.02 -9.20 2.78
C ALA A 101 14.48 -9.83 1.44
N GLY A 102 15.19 -9.08 0.59
CA GLY A 102 15.56 -9.49 -0.77
C GLY A 102 14.35 -9.73 -1.65
N TYR A 103 13.36 -8.84 -1.58
CA TYR A 103 12.15 -8.80 -2.39
C TYR A 103 11.96 -7.41 -3.00
N ARG A 104 11.01 -7.25 -3.94
CA ARG A 104 10.73 -5.94 -4.56
C ARG A 104 9.24 -5.63 -4.54
N VAL A 105 8.92 -4.36 -4.37
CA VAL A 105 7.58 -3.83 -4.64
C VAL A 105 7.42 -3.70 -6.16
N THR A 106 6.35 -4.26 -6.72
CA THR A 106 6.10 -4.33 -8.17
C THR A 106 4.94 -3.45 -8.62
N HIS A 107 4.06 -3.06 -7.71
CA HIS A 107 2.89 -2.23 -8.01
C HIS A 107 2.50 -1.37 -6.80
N MET A 108 1.51 -0.50 -6.99
CA MET A 108 0.90 0.22 -5.88
C MET A 108 -0.58 0.49 -6.16
N SER A 109 -1.34 0.71 -5.10
CA SER A 109 -2.73 1.17 -5.15
C SER A 109 -2.99 2.20 -4.07
N PHE A 110 -3.94 3.11 -4.33
CA PHE A 110 -4.38 4.08 -3.33
C PHE A 110 -5.50 3.50 -2.47
N HIS A 111 -5.35 3.60 -1.15
CA HIS A 111 -6.30 3.11 -0.18
C HIS A 111 -7.51 4.05 -0.02
N GLY A 112 -8.67 3.45 0.22
CA GLY A 112 -9.81 4.10 0.86
C GLY A 112 -10.24 5.43 0.21
N ALA A 113 -10.32 6.48 1.01
CA ALA A 113 -10.76 7.79 0.53
C ALA A 113 -9.81 8.40 -0.49
N LEU A 114 -8.49 8.18 -0.35
CA LEU A 114 -7.50 8.67 -1.30
C LEU A 114 -7.70 8.02 -2.68
N GLY A 115 -7.91 6.71 -2.71
CA GLY A 115 -8.20 5.98 -3.94
C GLY A 115 -9.48 6.45 -4.62
N ASN A 116 -10.56 6.62 -3.85
CA ASN A 116 -11.82 7.13 -4.38
C ASN A 116 -11.71 8.56 -4.93
N MET A 117 -10.95 9.43 -4.25
CA MET A 117 -10.73 10.80 -4.70
C MET A 117 -9.88 10.83 -5.98
N ALA A 118 -8.77 10.09 -6.02
CA ALA A 118 -7.92 10.01 -7.21
C ALA A 118 -8.65 9.38 -8.41
N ALA A 119 -9.52 8.39 -8.19
CA ALA A 119 -10.32 7.81 -9.27
C ALA A 119 -11.36 8.78 -9.84
N ALA A 120 -11.84 9.75 -9.05
CA ALA A 120 -12.87 10.71 -9.44
C ALA A 120 -12.32 12.03 -9.99
N ASP A 121 -11.06 12.37 -9.67
CA ASP A 121 -10.46 13.67 -9.97
C ASP A 121 -9.07 13.51 -10.61
N ALA A 122 -8.99 13.79 -11.91
CA ALA A 122 -7.74 13.70 -12.66
C ALA A 122 -6.73 14.81 -12.31
N GLU A 123 -7.18 15.96 -11.80
CA GLU A 123 -6.30 17.04 -11.36
C GLU A 123 -5.61 16.67 -10.05
N LEU A 124 -6.30 15.94 -9.17
CA LEU A 124 -5.68 15.31 -7.99
C LEU A 124 -4.81 14.11 -8.38
N ALA A 125 -5.28 13.22 -9.25
CA ALA A 125 -4.57 11.97 -9.56
C ALA A 125 -3.23 12.18 -10.29
N ARG A 126 -3.19 13.10 -11.25
CA ARG A 126 -2.00 13.35 -12.09
C ARG A 126 -0.72 13.61 -11.29
N PRO A 127 -0.67 14.57 -10.33
CA PRO A 127 0.51 14.81 -9.51
C PRO A 127 0.86 13.61 -8.61
N LEU A 128 -0.13 12.87 -8.08
CA LEU A 128 0.12 11.69 -7.25
C LEU A 128 0.76 10.56 -8.06
N VAL A 129 0.24 10.26 -9.25
CA VAL A 129 0.83 9.27 -10.17
C VAL A 129 2.22 9.70 -10.63
N LYS A 130 2.44 11.01 -10.83
CA LYS A 130 3.80 11.53 -11.11
C LYS A 130 4.75 11.30 -9.94
N ALA A 131 4.28 11.44 -8.70
CA ALA A 131 5.08 11.14 -7.51
C ALA A 131 5.44 9.65 -7.46
N VAL A 132 4.49 8.75 -7.74
CA VAL A 132 4.75 7.30 -7.89
C VAL A 132 5.82 7.04 -8.96
N ALA A 133 5.67 7.60 -10.16
CA ALA A 133 6.62 7.42 -11.26
C ALA A 133 8.02 8.00 -10.96
N SER A 134 8.11 9.01 -10.09
CA SER A 134 9.41 9.56 -9.65
C SER A 134 10.12 8.68 -8.62
N PHE A 135 9.39 7.81 -7.93
CA PHE A 135 9.93 6.85 -6.97
C PHE A 135 10.52 5.63 -7.70
N ASP A 136 9.75 5.00 -8.58
CA ASP A 136 10.21 3.97 -9.51
C ASP A 136 9.40 4.11 -10.82
N ALA A 137 10.10 4.12 -11.95
CA ALA A 137 9.50 4.31 -13.27
C ALA A 137 9.32 2.98 -14.03
N GLN A 138 9.78 1.86 -13.45
CA GLN A 138 9.63 0.51 -13.99
C GLN A 138 8.35 -0.14 -13.48
#